data_AF-A0A009SUV7-F1
#
_entry.id   AF-A0A009SUV7-F1
#
_cell.length_a   1.000
_cell.length_b   1.000
_cell.length_c   1.000
_cell.angle_alpha   90.00
_cell.angle_beta   90.00
_cell.angle_gamma   90.00
#
_symmetry.space_group_name_H-M   'P 1'
#
loop_
_entity.id
_entity.type
_entity.pdbx_description
1 polymer ?
#
loop_
_entity_poly.entity_id
_entity_poly.type
_entity_poly.pdbx_seq_one_letter_code
_entity_poly.pdbx_strand_id
1 'polypeptide(L)'
;MINTSPLLNYVSSHHDIKAINQWRTDVEKQLQDSYENGQSIREIIKARSDLVDEALVFLWKHAELDQSKLGLFAVGGYGRREMLPYSDVDIMI
;
A
#
# COMPACT_ATOMS: atom_id res chain seq x y z
N MET A 1 -6.84 -14.60 -2.23
CA MET A 1 -6.40 -13.35 -1.55
C MET A 1 -4.96 -13.54 -1.15
N ILE A 2 -4.05 -12.75 -1.73
CA ILE A 2 -2.62 -12.83 -1.46
C ILE A 2 -2.38 -12.18 -0.09
N ASN A 3 -1.80 -12.94 0.84
CA ASN A 3 -1.47 -12.44 2.17
C ASN A 3 -0.04 -11.93 2.17
N THR A 4 0.12 -10.63 2.38
CA THR A 4 1.39 -9.96 2.56
C THR A 4 1.63 -9.62 4.02
N SER A 5 2.87 -9.33 4.39
CA SER A 5 3.18 -8.86 5.75
C SER A 5 2.51 -7.51 6.02
N PRO A 6 1.74 -7.35 7.11
CA PRO A 6 1.17 -6.06 7.50
C PRO A 6 2.25 -5.02 7.83
N LEU A 7 2.02 -3.76 7.51
CA LEU A 7 2.88 -2.62 7.85
C LEU A 7 3.07 -2.48 9.36
N LEU A 8 2.02 -2.80 10.13
CA LEU A 8 2.07 -2.76 11.59
C LEU A 8 3.14 -3.67 12.20
N ASN A 9 3.60 -4.70 11.48
CA ASN A 9 4.69 -5.56 11.95
C ASN A 9 6.09 -4.91 11.81
N TYR A 10 6.20 -3.81 11.09
CA TYR A 10 7.45 -3.13 10.79
C TYR A 10 7.62 -1.82 11.57
N VAL A 11 6.52 -1.17 11.92
CA VAL A 11 6.53 0.14 12.58
C VAL A 11 6.55 -0.01 14.10
N SER A 12 7.39 0.76 14.78
CA SER A 12 7.42 0.82 16.25
C SER A 12 6.38 1.79 16.84
N SER A 13 5.92 2.76 16.04
CA SER A 13 4.90 3.75 16.40
C SER A 13 4.35 4.42 15.14
N HIS A 14 3.31 5.25 15.27
CA HIS A 14 2.79 6.08 14.16
C HIS A 14 3.78 7.13 13.65
N HIS A 15 4.93 7.34 14.31
CA HIS A 15 5.97 8.25 13.83
C HIS A 15 7.12 7.54 13.09
N ASP A 16 7.10 6.22 13.01
CA ASP A 16 8.14 5.42 12.37
C ASP A 16 7.94 5.29 10.85
N ILE A 17 7.86 6.43 10.16
CA ILE A 17 7.61 6.46 8.71
C ILE A 17 8.75 5.85 7.90
N LYS A 18 9.96 5.74 8.47
CA LYS A 18 11.11 5.14 7.79
C LYS A 18 10.94 3.63 7.61
N ALA A 19 10.26 2.96 8.54
CA ALA A 19 9.98 1.53 8.45
C ALA A 19 9.13 1.14 7.23
N ILE A 20 8.36 2.08 6.67
CA ILE A 20 7.60 1.89 5.42
C ILE A 20 8.51 1.48 4.27
N ASN A 21 9.75 1.99 4.20
CA ASN A 21 10.67 1.64 3.11
C ASN A 21 11.07 0.15 3.13
N GLN A 22 11.34 -0.40 4.32
CA GLN A 22 11.68 -1.82 4.46
C GLN A 22 10.44 -2.67 4.20
N TRP A 23 9.32 -2.33 4.83
CA TRP A 23 8.05 -3.02 4.62
C TRP A 23 7.68 -3.08 3.13
N ARG A 24 7.73 -1.94 2.42
CA ARG A 24 7.46 -1.86 0.98
C ARG A 24 8.35 -2.81 0.18
N THR A 25 9.66 -2.84 0.48
CA THR A 25 10.60 -3.74 -0.20
C THR A 25 10.21 -5.20 -0.01
N ASP A 26 9.85 -5.60 1.20
CA ASP A 26 9.50 -6.98 1.52
C ASP A 26 8.17 -7.41 0.90
N VAL A 27 7.13 -6.57 0.95
CA VAL A 27 5.83 -6.90 0.35
C VAL A 27 5.88 -6.92 -1.18
N GLU A 28 6.69 -6.06 -1.81
CA GLU A 28 6.94 -6.12 -3.24
C GLU A 28 7.59 -7.45 -3.64
N LYS A 29 8.55 -7.92 -2.84
CA LYS A 29 9.13 -9.24 -3.02
C LYS A 29 8.08 -10.34 -2.87
N GLN A 30 7.19 -10.27 -1.88
CA GLN A 30 6.11 -11.25 -1.69
C GLN A 30 5.13 -11.28 -2.88
N LEU A 31 4.82 -10.13 -3.48
CA LEU A 31 4.01 -10.04 -4.70
C LEU A 31 4.74 -10.65 -5.91
N GLN A 32 6.04 -10.41 -6.03
CA GLN A 32 6.87 -11.01 -7.08
C GLN A 32 6.94 -12.54 -6.92
N ASP A 33 7.21 -13.03 -5.72
CA ASP A 33 7.22 -14.46 -5.41
C ASP A 33 5.84 -15.09 -5.72
N SER A 34 4.74 -14.37 -5.42
CA SER A 34 3.38 -14.82 -5.74
C SER A 34 3.16 -14.96 -7.26
N TYR A 35 3.63 -13.98 -8.03
CA TYR A 35 3.60 -14.00 -9.49
C TYR A 35 4.37 -15.18 -10.06
N GLU A 36 5.59 -15.41 -9.59
CA GLU A 36 6.46 -16.52 -10.01
C GLU A 36 5.85 -17.89 -9.69
N ASN A 37 5.07 -17.97 -8.62
CA ASN A 37 4.31 -19.17 -8.23
C ASN A 37 2.97 -19.34 -8.96
N GLY A 38 2.69 -18.52 -9.98
CA GLY A 38 1.51 -18.68 -10.84
C GLY A 38 0.21 -18.11 -10.27
N GLN A 39 0.27 -17.23 -9.27
CA GLN A 39 -0.92 -16.52 -8.78
C GLN A 39 -1.54 -15.65 -9.88
N SER A 40 -2.86 -15.45 -9.79
CA SER A 40 -3.59 -14.63 -10.76
C SER A 40 -3.09 -13.19 -10.76
N ILE A 41 -2.79 -12.66 -11.96
CA ILE A 41 -2.38 -11.24 -12.09
C ILE A 41 -3.43 -10.28 -11.53
N ARG A 42 -4.72 -10.63 -11.65
CA ARG A 42 -5.82 -9.82 -11.08
C ARG A 42 -5.78 -9.79 -9.55
N GLU A 43 -5.37 -10.88 -8.92
CA GLU A 43 -5.21 -10.90 -7.46
C GLU A 43 -3.96 -10.11 -7.03
N ILE A 44 -2.88 -10.16 -7.82
CA ILE A 44 -1.63 -9.43 -7.55
C ILE A 44 -1.83 -7.91 -7.64
N ILE A 45 -2.45 -7.40 -8.71
CA ILE A 45 -2.71 -5.95 -8.87
C ILE A 45 -3.67 -5.42 -7.79
N LYS A 46 -4.63 -6.25 -7.37
CA LYS A 46 -5.52 -5.91 -6.27
C LYS A 46 -4.75 -5.84 -4.95
N ALA A 47 -3.98 -6.87 -4.63
CA ALA A 47 -3.16 -6.90 -3.41
C ALA A 47 -2.17 -5.72 -3.36
N ARG A 48 -1.57 -5.35 -4.50
CA ARG A 48 -0.75 -4.14 -4.61
C ARG A 48 -1.49 -2.87 -4.20
N SER A 49 -2.74 -2.73 -4.62
CA SER A 49 -3.57 -1.57 -4.23
C SER A 49 -3.93 -1.61 -2.75
N ASP A 50 -4.22 -2.79 -2.20
CA ASP A 50 -4.50 -2.99 -0.77
C ASP A 50 -3.28 -2.63 0.11
N LEU A 51 -2.05 -2.91 -0.35
CA LEU A 51 -0.83 -2.46 0.32
C LEU A 51 -0.72 -0.92 0.31
N VAL A 52 -0.99 -0.27 -0.83
CA VAL A 52 -0.97 1.19 -0.92
C VAL A 52 -2.00 1.81 0.03
N ASP A 53 -3.20 1.21 0.18
CA ASP A 53 -4.20 1.62 1.17
C ASP A 53 -3.59 1.61 2.59
N GLU A 54 -2.88 0.53 2.98
CA GLU A 54 -2.25 0.40 4.30
C GLU A 54 -1.20 1.50 4.56
N ALA A 55 -0.35 1.78 3.57
CA ALA A 55 0.66 2.83 3.66
C ALA A 55 0.03 4.22 3.77
N LEU A 56 -0.97 4.53 2.95
CA LEU A 56 -1.63 5.83 2.94
C LEU A 56 -2.43 6.08 4.21
N VAL A 57 -3.13 5.09 4.75
CA VAL A 57 -3.83 5.20 6.04
C VAL A 57 -2.84 5.49 7.17
N PHE A 58 -1.69 4.81 7.17
CA PHE A 58 -0.65 5.07 8.17
C PHE A 58 -0.09 6.50 8.04
N LEU A 59 0.25 6.94 6.83
CA LEU A 59 0.77 8.29 6.56
C LEU A 59 -0.26 9.38 6.88
N TRP A 60 -1.54 9.13 6.61
CA TRP A 60 -2.63 10.05 6.92
C TRP A 60 -2.76 10.31 8.42
N LYS A 61 -2.68 9.24 9.23
CA LYS A 61 -2.64 9.35 10.70
C LYS A 61 -1.35 9.98 11.21
N HIS A 62 -0.20 9.64 10.61
CA HIS A 62 1.07 10.27 10.95
C HIS A 62 1.05 11.79 10.80
N ALA A 63 0.35 12.27 9.75
CA ALA A 63 0.18 13.69 9.47
C ALA A 63 -0.95 14.35 10.29
N GLU A 64 -1.60 13.61 11.21
CA GLU A 64 -2.74 14.07 12.03
C GLU A 64 -3.95 14.55 11.21
N LEU A 65 -4.04 14.14 9.94
CA LEU A 65 -5.10 14.56 9.02
C LEU A 65 -6.41 13.80 9.24
N ASP A 66 -6.37 12.68 9.95
CA ASP A 66 -7.54 11.90 10.36
C ASP A 66 -8.45 12.66 11.34
N GLN A 67 -7.93 13.69 12.01
CA GLN A 67 -8.68 14.58 12.90
C GLN A 67 -9.24 15.82 12.18
N SER A 68 -8.95 15.97 10.89
CA SER A 68 -9.37 17.12 10.09
C SER A 68 -10.71 16.89 9.39
N LYS A 69 -11.17 17.89 8.61
CA LYS A 69 -12.33 17.77 7.71
C LYS A 69 -11.94 17.40 6.27
N LEU A 70 -10.66 17.10 6.03
CA LEU A 70 -10.16 16.72 4.71
C LEU A 70 -10.52 15.26 4.40
N GLY A 71 -10.67 14.96 3.12
CA GLY A 71 -10.80 13.59 2.62
C GLY A 71 -9.50 13.13 1.97
N LEU A 72 -9.36 11.82 1.79
CA LEU A 72 -8.32 11.25 0.95
C LEU A 72 -8.99 10.31 -0.05
N PHE A 73 -8.81 10.59 -1.33
CA PHE A 73 -9.43 9.84 -2.43
C PHE A 73 -8.37 9.21 -3.31
N ALA A 74 -8.47 7.89 -3.49
CA ALA A 74 -7.74 7.18 -4.51
C ALA A 74 -8.29 7.55 -5.89
N VAL A 75 -7.43 7.98 -6.81
CA VAL A 75 -7.81 8.35 -8.17
C VAL A 75 -6.92 7.63 -9.19
N GLY A 76 -7.17 7.83 -10.49
CA GLY A 76 -6.33 7.23 -11.54
C GLY A 76 -6.34 5.69 -11.52
N GLY A 77 -5.18 5.10 -11.83
CA GLY A 77 -4.99 3.64 -11.81
C GLY A 77 -5.08 3.01 -10.42
N TYR A 78 -4.69 3.77 -9.39
CA TYR A 78 -4.85 3.38 -7.99
C TYR A 78 -6.32 3.29 -7.59
N GLY A 79 -7.12 4.30 -7.90
CA GLY A 79 -8.56 4.31 -7.61
C GLY A 79 -9.34 3.18 -8.28
N ARG A 80 -8.90 2.70 -9.45
CA ARG A 80 -9.48 1.52 -10.12
C ARG A 80 -8.90 0.18 -9.63
N ARG A 81 -7.89 0.20 -8.77
CA ARG A 81 -7.14 -0.98 -8.28
C ARG A 81 -6.47 -1.77 -9.41
N GLU A 82 -5.94 -1.06 -10.39
CA GLU A 82 -5.31 -1.61 -11.61
C GLU A 82 -3.81 -1.31 -11.67
N MET A 83 -3.18 -1.07 -10.51
CA MET A 83 -1.77 -0.70 -10.47
C MET A 83 -0.85 -1.83 -10.91
N LEU A 84 0.08 -1.51 -11.82
CA LEU A 84 1.20 -2.36 -12.21
C LEU A 84 2.47 -2.01 -11.40
N PRO A 85 3.50 -2.86 -11.42
CA PRO A 85 4.80 -2.50 -10.85
C PRO A 85 5.28 -1.13 -11.32
N TYR A 86 5.83 -0.34 -10.40
CA TYR A 86 6.34 1.02 -10.65
C TYR A 86 5.30 2.05 -11.12
N SER A 87 4.00 1.75 -11.02
CA SER A 87 2.97 2.76 -11.25
C SER A 87 3.02 3.86 -10.19
N ASP A 88 2.75 5.09 -10.60
CA ASP A 88 2.52 6.20 -9.67
C ASP A 88 1.26 5.96 -8.82
N VAL A 89 1.24 6.55 -7.62
CA VAL A 89 0.10 6.54 -6.70
C VAL A 89 -0.59 7.90 -6.77
N ASP A 90 -1.66 7.97 -7.54
CA ASP A 90 -2.44 9.21 -7.68
C ASP A 90 -3.47 9.35 -6.55
N ILE A 91 -3.38 10.44 -5.78
CA ILE A 91 -4.30 10.78 -4.70
C ILE A 91 -4.86 12.19 -4.85
N MET A 92 -6.05 12.42 -4.30
CA MET A 92 -6.68 13.74 -4.18
C MET A 92 -7.07 13.99 -2.71
N ILE A 93 -6.81 15.20 -2.22
CA ILE A 93 -7.11 15.67 -0.85
C ILE A 93 -8.17 16.77 -0.92
#